data_AF-A0A1V4YRM9-F1
#
_entry.id   AF-A0A1V4YRM9-F1
#
_cell.length_a   1.000
_cell.length_b   1.000
_cell.length_c   1.000
_cell.angle_alpha   90.00
_cell.angle_beta   90.00
_cell.angle_gamma   90.00
#
_symmetry.space_group_name_H-M   'P 1'
#
loop_
_entity.id
_entity.type
_entity.pdbx_description
1 polymer ?
#
loop_
_entity_poly.entity_id
_entity_poly.type
_entity_poly.pdbx_seq_one_letter_code
_entity_poly.pdbx_strand_id
1 'polypeptide(L)'
;MVLGTYTGSLGSYAGFIIATIWVGYRVNEDIGNGALHGALVGFFAGIISAILMIILGIILNIGPSMDIMSFGLIGVIIGLIVDGIIGTAGGVIGSYLNM
;
A
#
# COMPACT_ATOMS: atom_id res chain seq x y z
N MET A 1 -1.34 -6.40 2.80
CA MET A 1 -1.69 -4.98 2.97
C MET A 1 -2.71 -4.79 4.06
N VAL A 2 -2.47 -3.80 4.93
CA VAL A 2 -3.43 -3.41 5.97
C VAL A 2 -4.74 -2.85 5.37
N LEU A 3 -4.70 -2.36 4.12
CA LEU A 3 -5.86 -1.93 3.34
C LEU A 3 -6.92 -3.05 3.14
N GLY A 4 -6.51 -4.33 3.15
CA GLY A 4 -7.38 -5.51 2.98
C GLY A 4 -8.34 -5.78 4.12
N THR A 5 -8.16 -5.09 5.23
CA THR A 5 -9.04 -5.18 6.40
C THR A 5 -10.33 -4.38 6.24
N TYR A 6 -10.41 -3.44 5.29
CA TYR A 6 -11.50 -2.44 5.24
C TYR A 6 -12.45 -2.53 4.04
N THR A 7 -12.00 -3.01 2.87
CA THR A 7 -12.82 -3.02 1.64
C THR A 7 -13.13 -4.42 1.10
N GLY A 8 -12.86 -5.45 1.90
CA GLY A 8 -12.75 -6.83 1.43
C GLY A 8 -11.38 -7.05 0.77
N SER A 9 -10.77 -8.20 1.03
CA SER A 9 -9.37 -8.48 0.68
C SER A 9 -9.08 -8.09 -0.78
N LEU A 10 -9.88 -8.56 -1.73
CA LEU A 10 -9.67 -8.33 -3.16
C LEU A 10 -9.88 -6.87 -3.60
N GLY A 11 -10.90 -6.17 -3.06
CA GLY A 11 -11.20 -4.79 -3.44
C GLY A 11 -10.10 -3.82 -3.05
N SER A 12 -9.47 -4.06 -1.89
CA SER A 12 -8.34 -3.27 -1.41
C SER A 12 -7.10 -3.42 -2.30
N TYR A 13 -6.79 -4.65 -2.71
CA TYR A 13 -5.64 -4.96 -3.56
C TYR A 13 -5.85 -4.37 -4.94
N ALA A 14 -7.06 -4.53 -5.51
CA ALA A 14 -7.39 -3.94 -6.80
C ALA A 14 -7.33 -2.41 -6.77
N GLY A 15 -7.93 -1.76 -5.76
CA GLY A 15 -7.89 -0.31 -5.61
C GLY A 15 -6.48 0.24 -5.45
N PHE A 16 -5.64 -0.43 -4.66
CA PHE A 16 -4.24 -0.05 -4.47
C PHE A 16 -3.41 -0.19 -5.76
N ILE A 17 -3.58 -1.30 -6.49
CA ILE A 17 -2.90 -1.52 -7.77
C ILE A 17 -3.34 -0.47 -8.79
N ILE A 18 -4.64 -0.20 -8.89
CA ILE A 18 -5.16 0.84 -9.79
C ILE A 18 -4.62 2.22 -9.41
N ALA A 19 -4.58 2.56 -8.12
CA ALA A 19 -4.06 3.84 -7.66
C ALA A 19 -2.56 4.03 -7.99
N THR A 20 -1.75 2.98 -7.79
CA THR A 20 -0.31 3.02 -8.08
C THR A 20 -0.03 3.08 -9.58
N ILE A 21 -0.80 2.36 -10.40
CA ILE A 21 -0.77 2.47 -11.87
C ILE A 21 -1.19 3.87 -12.33
N TRP A 22 -2.28 4.42 -11.78
CA TRP A 22 -2.76 5.73 -12.16
C TRP A 22 -1.75 6.83 -11.85
N VAL A 23 -1.10 6.77 -10.68
CA VAL A 23 -0.03 7.71 -10.33
C VAL A 23 1.14 7.57 -11.28
N GLY A 24 1.60 6.36 -11.58
CA GLY A 24 2.65 6.12 -12.59
C GLY A 24 2.30 6.69 -13.97
N TYR A 25 1.06 6.51 -14.42
CA TYR A 25 0.56 7.04 -15.68
C TYR A 25 0.55 8.58 -15.72
N ARG A 26 0.29 9.23 -14.59
CA ARG A 26 0.22 10.70 -14.50
C ARG A 26 1.58 11.37 -14.30
N VAL A 27 2.56 10.66 -13.76
CA VAL A 27 3.86 11.23 -13.41
C VAL A 27 4.86 10.99 -14.53
N ASN A 28 4.89 11.92 -15.49
CA ASN A 28 5.90 12.07 -16.55
C ASN A 28 6.18 10.81 -17.40
N GLU A 29 6.74 10.95 -18.60
CA GLU A 29 7.07 9.80 -19.47
C GLU A 29 8.36 9.09 -19.04
N ASP A 30 8.73 9.12 -17.76
CA ASP A 30 9.94 8.45 -17.29
C ASP A 30 9.60 7.34 -16.30
N ILE A 31 10.02 6.12 -16.63
CA ILE A 31 9.81 4.92 -15.81
C ILE A 31 10.42 5.10 -14.41
N GLY A 32 11.56 5.80 -14.32
CA GLY A 32 12.21 6.08 -13.04
C GLY A 32 11.31 6.92 -12.11
N ASN A 33 10.71 7.97 -12.64
CA ASN A 33 9.78 8.81 -11.90
C ASN A 33 8.51 8.06 -11.49
N GLY A 34 7.95 7.25 -12.40
CA GLY A 34 6.80 6.39 -12.12
C GLY A 34 7.04 5.41 -10.98
N ALA A 35 8.17 4.70 -11.04
CA ALA A 35 8.60 3.76 -10.01
C ALA A 35 8.69 4.45 -8.63
N LEU A 36 9.34 5.61 -8.57
CA LEU A 36 9.54 6.35 -7.32
C LEU A 36 8.23 6.86 -6.72
N HIS A 37 7.34 7.41 -7.55
CA HIS A 37 6.04 7.89 -7.08
C HIS A 37 5.11 6.74 -6.69
N GLY A 38 5.14 5.64 -7.43
CA GLY A 38 4.45 4.41 -7.06
C GLY A 38 4.91 3.87 -5.71
N ALA A 39 6.23 3.85 -5.46
CA ALA A 39 6.81 3.45 -4.18
C ALA A 39 6.35 4.34 -3.02
N LEU A 40 6.31 5.65 -3.23
CA LEU A 40 5.83 6.62 -2.24
C LEU A 40 4.36 6.38 -1.92
N VAL A 41 3.50 6.19 -2.93
CA VAL A 41 2.09 5.86 -2.73
C VAL A 41 1.96 4.58 -1.92
N GLY A 42 2.73 3.54 -2.25
CA GLY A 42 2.78 2.29 -1.50
C GLY A 42 3.13 2.47 -0.03
N PHE A 43 4.19 3.22 0.23
CA PHE A 43 4.67 3.48 1.57
C PHE A 43 3.66 4.29 2.40
N PHE A 44 3.12 5.39 1.86
CA PHE A 44 2.14 6.21 2.55
C PHE A 44 0.82 5.48 2.76
N ALA A 45 0.35 4.72 1.77
CA ALA A 45 -0.83 3.88 1.92
C ALA A 45 -0.63 2.86 3.04
N GLY A 46 0.52 2.20 3.10
CA GLY A 46 0.87 1.28 4.17
C GLY A 46 0.87 1.94 5.56
N ILE A 47 1.45 3.14 5.69
CA ILE A 47 1.46 3.91 6.95
C ILE A 47 0.04 4.26 7.39
N ILE A 48 -0.75 4.86 6.49
CA ILE A 48 -2.13 5.26 6.78
C ILE A 48 -2.93 4.03 7.23
N SER A 49 -2.77 2.93 6.52
CA SER A 49 -3.45 1.68 6.83
C SER A 49 -3.07 1.17 8.23
N ALA A 50 -1.77 1.14 8.57
CA ALA A 50 -1.29 0.73 9.89
C ALA A 50 -1.87 1.61 11.01
N ILE A 51 -1.90 2.93 10.82
CA ILE A 51 -2.50 3.87 11.77
C ILE A 51 -4.00 3.58 11.94
N LEU A 52 -4.74 3.42 10.85
CA LEU A 52 -6.18 3.12 10.90
C LEU A 52 -6.46 1.83 11.66
N MET A 53 -5.62 0.80 11.46
CA MET A 53 -5.73 -0.45 12.22
C MET A 53 -5.50 -0.29 13.72
N ILE A 54 -4.49 0.49 14.12
CA ILE A 54 -4.23 0.75 15.55
C ILE A 54 -5.44 1.45 16.17
N ILE A 55 -5.96 2.48 15.50
CA ILE A 55 -7.12 3.25 15.97
C ILE A 55 -8.35 2.33 16.11
N LEU A 56 -8.64 1.50 15.10
CA LEU A 56 -9.82 0.64 15.11
C LEU A 56 -9.72 -0.53 16.10
N GLY A 57 -8.52 -1.10 16.29
CA GLY A 57 -8.29 -2.09 17.34
C GLY A 57 -8.55 -1.52 18.74
N ILE A 58 -8.12 -0.27 18.98
CA ILE A 58 -8.40 0.43 20.25
C ILE A 58 -9.91 0.67 20.43
N ILE A 59 -10.60 1.19 19.40
CA ILE A 59 -12.03 1.56 19.49
C ILE A 59 -12.92 0.32 19.69
N LEU A 60 -12.67 -0.75 18.95
CA LEU A 60 -13.53 -1.94 18.96
C LEU A 60 -13.20 -2.89 20.11
N ASN A 61 -12.16 -2.60 20.90
CA ASN A 61 -11.62 -3.49 21.96
C ASN A 61 -11.28 -4.89 21.44
N ILE A 62 -11.06 -4.99 20.14
CA ILE A 62 -10.54 -6.17 19.47
C ILE A 62 -9.04 -5.98 19.58
N GLY A 63 -8.39 -6.65 20.54
CA GLY A 63 -6.93 -6.71 20.61
C GLY A 63 -6.34 -7.11 19.24
N PRO A 64 -5.03 -6.95 18.99
CA PRO A 64 -4.45 -7.15 17.66
C PRO A 64 -4.60 -8.60 17.17
N SER A 65 -5.76 -8.93 16.62
CA SER A 65 -6.17 -10.26 16.18
C SER A 65 -5.91 -10.42 14.70
N MET A 66 -4.70 -10.05 14.26
CA MET A 66 -4.28 -10.06 12.86
C MET A 66 -2.83 -10.52 12.79
N ASP A 67 -2.57 -11.59 12.03
CA ASP A 67 -1.29 -12.33 11.95
C ASP A 67 -0.04 -11.49 11.60
N ILE A 68 -0.19 -10.26 11.11
CA ILE A 68 0.94 -9.36 10.82
C ILE A 68 1.33 -8.52 12.05
N MET A 69 0.36 -8.19 12.92
CA MET A 69 0.63 -7.50 14.18
C MET A 69 1.02 -8.45 15.32
N SER A 70 0.84 -9.76 15.14
CA SER A 70 1.42 -10.75 16.06
C SER A 70 2.96 -10.69 16.07
N PHE A 71 3.57 -10.27 14.94
CA PHE A 71 4.99 -9.95 14.83
C PHE A 71 5.37 -8.55 15.36
N GLY A 72 4.40 -7.79 15.89
CA GLY A 72 4.60 -6.45 16.43
C GLY A 72 5.13 -5.45 15.40
N LEU A 73 6.04 -4.57 15.83
CA LEU A 73 6.65 -3.54 14.98
C LEU A 73 7.36 -4.11 13.75
N ILE A 74 7.95 -5.30 13.86
CA ILE A 74 8.68 -5.96 12.76
C ILE A 74 7.72 -6.30 11.62
N GLY A 75 6.52 -6.80 11.93
CA GLY A 75 5.52 -7.12 10.92
C GLY A 75 5.03 -5.88 10.15
N VAL A 76 4.90 -4.75 10.85
CA VAL A 76 4.56 -3.45 10.21
C VAL A 76 5.66 -3.02 9.24
N ILE A 77 6.93 -3.12 9.65
CA ILE A 77 8.06 -2.75 8.78
C ILE A 77 8.09 -3.62 7.52
N ILE A 78 7.94 -4.94 7.66
CA ILE A 78 7.89 -5.86 6.53
C ILE A 78 6.71 -5.53 5.60
N GLY A 79 5.54 -5.24 6.17
CA GLY A 79 4.36 -4.83 5.42
C GLY A 79 4.61 -3.56 4.59
N LEU A 80 5.21 -2.53 5.19
CA LEU A 80 5.55 -1.27 4.49
C LEU A 80 6.52 -1.49 3.32
N ILE A 81 7.50 -2.39 3.50
CA ILE A 81 8.45 -2.74 2.44
C ILE A 81 7.71 -3.41 1.28
N VAL A 82 6.85 -4.38 1.58
CA VAL A 82 6.05 -5.09 0.56
C VAL A 82 5.13 -4.12 -0.18
N ASP A 83 4.43 -3.24 0.54
CA ASP A 83 3.53 -2.24 -0.05
C ASP A 83 4.32 -1.26 -0.93
N GLY A 84 5.52 -0.86 -0.53
CA GLY A 84 6.45 -0.06 -1.34
C GLY A 84 6.91 -0.77 -2.62
N ILE A 85 7.22 -2.07 -2.56
CA ILE A 85 7.61 -2.88 -3.74
C ILE A 85 6.43 -2.98 -4.72
N ILE A 86 5.23 -3.30 -4.23
CA ILE A 86 4.03 -3.39 -5.08
C ILE A 86 3.70 -2.02 -5.67
N GLY A 87 3.84 -0.95 -4.88
CA GLY A 87 3.68 0.42 -5.35
C GLY A 87 4.64 0.77 -6.47
N THR A 88 5.92 0.42 -6.32
CA THR A 88 6.95 0.58 -7.37
C THR A 88 6.52 -0.11 -8.66
N ALA A 89 6.08 -1.37 -8.57
CA ALA A 89 5.67 -2.15 -9.73
C ALA A 89 4.44 -1.52 -10.43
N GLY A 90 3.44 -1.09 -9.67
CA GLY A 90 2.28 -0.37 -10.20
C GLY A 90 2.69 0.93 -10.90
N GLY A 91 3.57 1.73 -10.28
CA GLY A 91 4.09 2.96 -10.85
C GLY A 91 4.84 2.75 -12.17
N VAL A 92 5.68 1.72 -12.25
CA VAL A 92 6.37 1.33 -13.49
C VAL A 92 5.38 0.98 -14.60
N ILE A 93 4.38 0.14 -14.29
CA ILE A 93 3.34 -0.26 -15.25
C ILE A 93 2.58 0.98 -15.74
N GLY A 94 2.22 1.88 -14.83
CA GLY A 94 1.55 3.14 -15.16
C GLY A 94 2.33 3.98 -16.15
N SER A 95 3.63 4.18 -15.90
CA SER A 95 4.46 4.99 -16.80
C SER A 95 4.64 4.35 -18.18
N TYR A 96 4.76 3.02 -18.26
CA TYR A 96 4.79 2.32 -19.54
C TYR A 96 3.53 2.49 -20.38
N LEU A 97 2.37 2.72 -19.75
CA LEU A 97 1.11 2.96 -20.45
C LEU A 97 0.97 4.40 -20.96
N ASN A 98 1.81 5.31 -20.47
CA ASN A 98 1.81 6.73 -20.86
C ASN A 98 2.89 7.08 -21.89
N MET A 99 3.88 6.20 -22.07
CA MET A 99 4.90 6.26 -23.13
C MET A 99 4.34 5.77 -24.47
#